data_AF-A0AAV6ZHH1-F1
#
_entry.id   AF-A0AAV6ZHH1-F1
#
_cell.length_a   1.000
_cell.length_b   1.000
_cell.length_c   1.000
_cell.angle_alpha   90.00
_cell.angle_beta   90.00
_cell.angle_gamma   90.00
#
_symmetry.space_group_name_H-M   'P 1'
#
loop_
_entity.id
_entity.type
_entity.pdbx_description
1 polymer ?
#
loop_
_entity_poly.entity_id
_entity_poly.type
_entity_poly.pdbx_seq_one_letter_code
_entity_poly.pdbx_strand_id
1 'polypeptide(L)'
;MGNVLAVAPPSGSWWMRRKRAALPNPGSFDELHKSCKEVFPQQMEGMKLIINKNLSSHFQVSHQVHMSTIGLSGYHFNGKYMGDPQPGTNETFPLLTGDMDNAGSLNAQAAFLLAERVRSKAVFQVIIHITRQEPGKAGGCVCLTSTPCYADSSFQVPHLASRRGV
;
A
#
# COMPACT_ATOMS: atom_id res chain seq x y z
N MET A 1 42.10 32.19 -57.76
CA MET A 1 43.01 31.64 -56.74
C MET A 1 42.26 31.68 -55.42
N GLY A 2 42.03 30.50 -54.84
CA GLY A 2 40.90 30.20 -53.97
C GLY A 2 41.08 30.55 -52.48
N ASN A 3 39.95 30.83 -51.83
CA ASN A 3 39.80 31.08 -50.40
C ASN A 3 40.26 29.89 -49.55
N VAL A 4 41.09 30.19 -48.56
CA VAL A 4 41.49 29.26 -47.50
C VAL A 4 40.34 29.17 -46.49
N LEU A 5 39.56 28.09 -46.56
CA LEU A 5 38.59 27.74 -45.52
C LEU A 5 39.36 27.14 -44.33
N ALA A 6 39.43 27.90 -43.23
CA ALA A 6 39.91 27.41 -41.95
C ALA A 6 38.90 26.42 -41.37
N VAL A 7 39.28 25.14 -41.31
CA VAL A 7 38.56 24.10 -40.56
C VAL A 7 38.84 24.34 -39.08
N ALA A 8 37.84 24.85 -38.36
CA ALA A 8 37.87 24.91 -36.89
C ALA A 8 37.80 23.47 -36.33
N PRO A 9 38.54 23.14 -35.25
CA PRO A 9 38.42 21.84 -34.63
C PRO A 9 37.03 21.67 -34.00
N PRO A 10 36.42 20.46 -34.04
CA PRO A 10 35.20 20.22 -33.29
C PRO A 10 35.56 20.30 -31.80
N SER A 11 34.98 21.29 -31.11
CA SER A 11 35.03 21.39 -29.66
C SER A 11 34.39 20.14 -29.05
N GLY A 12 35.23 19.16 -28.76
CA GLY A 12 34.90 17.97 -27.99
C GLY A 12 34.57 18.37 -26.55
N SER A 13 33.33 18.78 -26.29
CA SER A 13 32.75 18.81 -24.95
C SER A 13 31.32 18.28 -24.98
N TRP A 14 31.15 17.12 -25.61
CA TRP A 14 29.89 16.34 -25.59
C TRP A 14 29.75 15.57 -24.27
N TRP A 15 30.80 15.61 -23.44
CA TRP A 15 30.75 15.33 -22.01
C TRP A 15 30.06 16.49 -21.30
N MET A 16 28.80 16.77 -21.67
CA MET A 16 27.84 17.22 -20.68
C MET A 16 27.94 16.20 -19.56
N ARG A 17 28.60 16.63 -18.47
CA ARG A 17 28.44 16.08 -17.13
C ARG A 17 26.96 16.20 -16.84
N ARG A 18 26.18 15.27 -17.37
CA ARG A 18 24.82 14.98 -16.97
C ARG A 18 25.04 14.68 -15.51
N LYS A 19 24.81 15.67 -14.63
CA LYS A 19 24.63 15.42 -13.21
C LYS A 19 23.72 14.21 -13.24
N ARG A 20 24.22 13.04 -12.82
CA ARG A 20 23.37 11.90 -12.56
C ARG A 20 22.47 12.45 -11.47
N ALA A 21 21.37 13.10 -11.85
CA ALA A 21 20.30 13.43 -10.94
C ALA A 21 20.08 12.11 -10.25
N ALA A 22 20.32 12.09 -8.94
CA ALA A 22 20.20 10.87 -8.15
C ALA A 22 18.88 10.25 -8.57
N LEU A 23 18.96 9.15 -9.32
CA LEU A 23 17.78 8.58 -9.94
C LEU A 23 16.86 8.27 -8.76
N PRO A 24 15.58 8.67 -8.82
CA PRO A 24 14.65 8.34 -7.76
C PRO A 24 14.71 6.83 -7.52
N ASN A 25 14.62 6.44 -6.25
CA ASN A 25 14.72 5.04 -5.84
C ASN A 25 13.84 4.18 -6.77
N PRO A 26 14.39 3.20 -7.51
CA PRO A 26 13.68 2.48 -8.57
C PRO A 26 12.55 1.56 -8.09
N GLY A 27 12.13 1.67 -6.82
CA GLY A 27 11.06 0.87 -6.24
C GLY A 27 11.49 -0.55 -5.91
N SER A 28 10.60 -1.29 -5.25
CA SER A 28 10.78 -2.72 -4.98
C SER A 28 10.51 -3.58 -6.22
N PHE A 29 11.02 -4.82 -6.26
CA PHE A 29 10.76 -5.74 -7.39
C PHE A 29 9.26 -6.07 -7.57
N ASP A 30 8.47 -5.99 -6.50
CA ASP A 30 7.02 -6.20 -6.54
C ASP A 30 6.29 -5.07 -7.30
N GLU A 31 6.84 -3.85 -7.32
CA GLU A 31 6.25 -2.71 -8.04
C GLU A 31 6.29 -2.91 -9.56
N LEU A 32 7.32 -3.56 -10.10
CA LEU A 32 7.42 -3.86 -11.53
C LEU A 32 6.24 -4.74 -12.00
N HIS A 33 5.90 -5.76 -11.22
CA HIS A 33 4.78 -6.65 -11.54
C HIS A 33 3.42 -6.00 -11.26
N LYS A 34 3.36 -5.08 -10.28
CA LYS A 34 2.16 -4.32 -9.97
C LYS A 34 1.72 -3.45 -11.15
N SER A 35 2.66 -2.73 -11.78
CA SER A 35 2.36 -1.89 -12.95
C SER A 35 1.75 -2.67 -14.11
N CYS A 36 2.17 -3.92 -14.33
CA CYS A 36 1.59 -4.78 -15.36
C CYS A 36 0.21 -5.34 -14.95
N LYS A 37 0.04 -5.71 -13.67
CA LYS A 37 -1.23 -6.26 -13.15
C LYS A 37 -2.37 -5.23 -13.11
N GLU A 38 -2.05 -3.96 -12.87
CA GLU A 38 -3.05 -2.88 -12.78
C GLU A 38 -3.76 -2.57 -14.11
N VAL A 39 -3.20 -2.97 -15.25
CA VAL A 39 -3.82 -2.74 -16.57
C VAL A 39 -4.95 -3.73 -16.86
N PHE A 40 -4.96 -4.89 -16.21
CA PHE A 40 -5.98 -5.91 -16.47
C PHE A 40 -7.31 -5.53 -15.82
N PRO A 41 -8.42 -5.51 -16.58
CA PRO A 41 -9.73 -5.19 -16.02
C PRO A 41 -10.14 -6.26 -15.02
N GLN A 42 -10.60 -5.81 -13.86
CA GLN A 42 -11.18 -6.72 -12.87
C GLN A 42 -12.58 -7.14 -13.33
N GLN A 43 -12.82 -8.45 -13.44
CA GLN A 43 -14.15 -8.96 -13.74
C GLN A 43 -15.09 -8.62 -12.58
N MET A 44 -16.11 -7.80 -12.87
CA MET A 44 -17.15 -7.46 -11.90
C MET A 44 -18.35 -8.39 -12.11
N GLU A 45 -18.71 -9.14 -11.08
CA GLU A 45 -19.94 -9.93 -11.07
C GLU A 45 -21.07 -9.13 -10.41
N GLY A 46 -22.17 -8.94 -11.14
CA GLY A 46 -23.33 -8.20 -10.64
C GLY A 46 -23.08 -6.70 -10.47
N MET A 47 -23.52 -6.13 -9.34
CA MET A 47 -23.49 -4.69 -9.07
C MET A 47 -22.74 -4.39 -7.77
N LYS A 48 -21.70 -3.55 -7.84
CA LYS A 48 -20.97 -3.02 -6.68
C LYS A 48 -21.27 -1.54 -6.51
N LEU A 49 -21.99 -1.19 -5.45
CA LEU A 49 -22.26 0.19 -5.06
C LEU A 49 -21.29 0.59 -3.95
N ILE A 50 -20.54 1.68 -4.16
CA ILE A 50 -19.62 2.23 -3.15
C ILE A 50 -20.06 3.66 -2.85
N ILE A 51 -20.41 3.90 -1.58
CA ILE A 51 -20.84 5.20 -1.09
C ILE A 51 -19.80 5.68 -0.08
N ASN A 52 -19.00 6.67 -0.49
CA ASN A 52 -18.00 7.29 0.38
C ASN A 52 -18.54 8.63 0.89
N LYS A 53 -18.69 8.76 2.20
CA LYS A 53 -19.13 9.97 2.89
C LYS A 53 -17.99 10.49 3.76
N ASN A 54 -17.56 11.72 3.52
CA ASN A 54 -16.67 12.43 4.44
C ASN A 54 -17.52 13.17 5.48
N LEU A 55 -17.45 12.76 6.74
CA LEU A 55 -18.16 13.50 7.79
C LEU A 55 -17.31 14.67 8.31
N SER A 56 -15.99 14.57 8.17
CA SER A 56 -15.02 15.60 8.55
C SER A 56 -13.76 15.46 7.70
N SER A 57 -12.85 16.43 7.77
CA SER A 57 -11.49 16.35 7.19
C SER A 57 -10.75 15.09 7.67
N HIS A 58 -10.95 14.74 8.94
CA HIS A 58 -10.27 13.63 9.59
C HIS A 58 -11.07 12.32 9.59
N PHE A 59 -12.34 12.33 9.19
CA PHE A 59 -13.20 11.15 9.31
C PHE A 59 -13.98 10.86 8.05
N GLN A 60 -13.72 9.69 7.48
CA GLN A 60 -14.33 9.19 6.27
C GLN A 60 -15.00 7.85 6.54
N VAL A 61 -16.21 7.69 6.00
CA VAL A 61 -16.99 6.47 6.10
C VAL A 61 -17.31 5.99 4.69
N SER A 62 -17.12 4.72 4.43
CA SER A 62 -17.38 4.07 3.15
C SER A 62 -18.31 2.89 3.35
N HIS A 63 -19.40 2.86 2.59
CA HIS A 63 -20.33 1.74 2.55
C HIS A 63 -20.20 1.07 1.18
N GLN A 64 -19.87 -0.22 1.16
CA GLN A 64 -19.80 -1.00 -0.07
C GLN A 64 -20.88 -2.08 -0.04
N VAL A 65 -21.83 -2.00 -0.97
CA VAL A 65 -22.84 -3.01 -1.19
C VAL A 65 -22.47 -3.78 -2.45
N HIS A 66 -22.19 -5.06 -2.31
CA HIS A 66 -21.92 -5.97 -3.41
C HIS A 66 -23.14 -6.87 -3.62
N MET A 67 -23.78 -6.77 -4.78
CA MET A 67 -24.90 -7.61 -5.20
C MET A 67 -24.45 -8.51 -6.34
N SER A 68 -24.25 -9.78 -6.06
CA SER A 68 -23.96 -10.82 -7.05
C SER A 68 -25.23 -11.56 -7.46
N THR A 69 -25.28 -12.06 -8.69
CA THR A 69 -26.38 -12.88 -9.21
C THR A 69 -26.15 -14.38 -8.99
N ILE A 70 -24.90 -14.81 -8.79
CA ILE A 70 -24.52 -16.22 -8.61
C ILE A 70 -24.01 -16.46 -7.17
N GLY A 71 -23.31 -15.48 -6.59
CA GLY A 71 -22.79 -15.53 -5.21
C GLY A 71 -23.68 -14.88 -4.13
N LEU A 72 -23.17 -14.82 -2.91
CA LEU A 72 -23.78 -14.11 -1.77
C LEU A 72 -23.60 -12.59 -1.89
N SER A 73 -24.68 -11.84 -1.69
CA SER A 73 -24.62 -10.38 -1.56
C SER A 73 -23.89 -9.98 -0.27
N GLY A 74 -22.92 -9.09 -0.39
CA GLY A 74 -22.07 -8.61 0.70
C GLY A 74 -22.35 -7.15 1.04
N TYR A 75 -22.30 -6.83 2.33
CA TYR A 75 -22.23 -5.44 2.79
C TYR A 75 -20.95 -5.26 3.60
N HIS A 76 -20.17 -4.26 3.22
CA HIS A 76 -18.94 -3.89 3.90
C HIS A 76 -19.06 -2.45 4.40
N PHE A 77 -18.90 -2.29 5.70
CA PHE A 77 -18.79 -0.98 6.34
C PHE A 77 -17.33 -0.69 6.61
N ASN A 78 -16.83 0.43 6.12
CA ASN A 78 -15.45 0.85 6.35
C ASN A 78 -15.44 2.25 6.97
N GLY A 79 -14.73 2.40 8.09
CA GLY A 79 -14.48 3.68 8.76
C GLY A 79 -13.00 3.98 8.77
N LYS A 80 -12.64 5.22 8.39
CA LYS A 80 -11.25 5.70 8.39
C LYS A 80 -11.15 7.00 9.15
N TYR A 81 -10.21 7.05 10.08
CA TYR A 81 -9.80 8.26 10.77
C TYR A 81 -8.36 8.60 10.36
N MET A 82 -8.16 9.80 9.86
CA MET A 82 -6.86 10.34 9.45
C MET A 82 -6.55 11.54 10.36
N GLY A 83 -5.46 11.48 11.10
CA GLY A 83 -5.03 12.57 11.97
C GLY A 83 -4.47 13.78 11.20
N ASP A 84 -3.41 14.37 11.74
CA ASP A 84 -2.79 15.54 11.13
C ASP A 84 -1.59 15.15 10.24
N PRO A 85 -1.34 15.91 9.17
CA PRO A 85 -0.18 15.67 8.31
C PRO A 85 1.10 15.94 9.09
N GLN A 86 2.03 14.98 9.11
CA GLN A 86 3.29 15.19 9.80
C GLN A 86 4.28 15.98 8.91
N PRO A 87 4.91 17.05 9.43
CA PRO A 87 5.92 17.79 8.68
C PRO A 87 7.13 16.89 8.37
N GLY A 88 7.35 16.61 7.08
CA GLY A 88 8.49 15.82 6.59
C GLY A 88 8.12 14.52 5.86
N THR A 89 6.88 14.04 5.97
CA THR A 89 6.39 12.86 5.26
C THR A 89 5.01 13.15 4.67
N ASN A 90 4.70 12.62 3.48
CA ASN A 90 3.35 12.76 2.87
C ASN A 90 2.27 11.92 3.57
N GLU A 91 2.56 11.38 4.75
CA GLU A 91 1.68 10.50 5.51
C GLU A 91 1.04 11.26 6.69
N THR A 92 -0.17 10.85 7.05
CA THR A 92 -0.99 11.48 8.08
C THR A 92 -1.11 10.53 9.27
N PHE A 93 -0.93 11.04 10.49
CA PHE A 93 -0.98 10.22 11.71
C PHE A 93 -1.78 10.90 12.83
N PRO A 94 -2.46 10.12 13.68
CA PRO A 94 -2.66 8.66 13.61
C PRO A 94 -3.61 8.26 12.48
N LEU A 95 -3.43 7.06 11.92
CA LEU A 95 -4.31 6.49 10.90
C LEU A 95 -5.02 5.27 11.49
N LEU A 96 -6.34 5.36 11.64
CA LEU A 96 -7.18 4.24 12.05
C LEU A 96 -8.07 3.84 10.88
N THR A 97 -8.13 2.55 10.58
CA THR A 97 -9.01 1.99 9.55
C THR A 97 -9.71 0.78 10.14
N GLY A 98 -11.02 0.67 9.98
CA GLY A 98 -11.78 -0.51 10.35
C GLY A 98 -12.72 -0.88 9.22
N ASP A 99 -12.72 -2.15 8.81
CA ASP A 99 -13.62 -2.75 7.85
C ASP A 99 -14.38 -3.91 8.50
N MET A 100 -15.70 -3.88 8.38
CA MET A 100 -16.60 -4.90 8.90
C MET A 100 -17.48 -5.43 7.78
N ASP A 101 -17.53 -6.75 7.69
CA ASP A 101 -18.31 -7.49 6.71
C ASP A 101 -19.60 -8.01 7.36
N ASN A 102 -20.66 -8.17 6.57
CA ASN A 102 -21.93 -8.75 7.02
C ASN A 102 -21.82 -10.19 7.56
N ALA A 103 -20.75 -10.92 7.24
CA ALA A 103 -20.45 -12.24 7.78
C ALA A 103 -19.85 -12.20 9.21
N GLY A 104 -19.60 -11.02 9.77
CA GLY A 104 -18.96 -10.86 11.08
C GLY A 104 -17.43 -10.88 11.03
N SER A 105 -16.84 -10.83 9.84
CA SER A 105 -15.40 -10.56 9.69
C SER A 105 -15.14 -9.09 10.01
N LEU A 106 -14.17 -8.83 10.88
CA LEU A 106 -13.69 -7.50 11.22
C LEU A 106 -12.20 -7.43 10.97
N ASN A 107 -11.77 -6.43 10.23
CA ASN A 107 -10.36 -6.07 10.11
C ASN A 107 -10.21 -4.62 10.61
N ALA A 108 -9.20 -4.38 11.42
CA ALA A 108 -8.94 -3.10 12.03
C ALA A 108 -7.43 -2.86 12.06
N GLN A 109 -7.03 -1.70 11.56
CA GLN A 109 -5.64 -1.30 11.44
C GLN A 109 -5.46 0.04 12.11
N ALA A 110 -4.46 0.13 12.98
CA ALA A 110 -4.12 1.33 13.69
C ALA A 110 -2.63 1.62 13.50
N ALA A 111 -2.31 2.68 12.79
CA ALA A 111 -0.95 3.15 12.58
C ALA A 111 -0.71 4.43 13.39
N PHE A 112 0.31 4.38 14.24
CA PHE A 112 0.73 5.48 15.09
C PHE A 112 2.21 5.77 14.88
N LEU A 113 2.56 7.03 15.13
CA LEU A 113 3.93 7.45 15.35
C LEU A 113 4.12 7.65 16.84
N LEU A 114 4.80 6.70 17.49
CA LEU A 114 5.06 6.77 18.94
C LEU A 114 6.19 7.77 19.25
N ALA A 115 7.09 8.00 18.29
CA ALA A 115 8.16 8.99 18.35
C ALA A 115 8.44 9.50 16.92
N GLU A 116 9.21 10.59 16.78
CA GLU A 116 9.60 11.17 15.48
C GLU A 116 10.18 10.14 14.48
N ARG A 117 10.69 9.01 14.98
CA ARG A 117 11.36 7.97 14.18
C ARG A 117 10.85 6.55 14.43
N VAL A 118 9.73 6.37 15.14
CA VAL A 118 9.20 5.03 15.42
C VAL A 118 7.76 4.94 14.93
N ARG A 119 7.57 4.20 13.83
CA ARG A 119 6.26 3.84 13.30
C ARG A 119 5.82 2.52 13.93
N SER A 120 4.64 2.54 14.53
CA SER A 120 3.96 1.33 15.00
C SER A 120 2.70 1.12 14.19
N LYS A 121 2.56 -0.07 13.60
CA LYS A 121 1.33 -0.51 12.94
C LYS A 121 0.79 -1.72 13.70
N ALA A 122 -0.46 -1.63 14.11
CA ALA A 122 -1.21 -2.72 14.71
C ALA A 122 -2.30 -3.15 13.74
N VAL A 123 -2.35 -4.43 13.41
CA VAL A 123 -3.39 -5.02 12.56
C VAL A 123 -4.10 -6.10 13.36
N PHE A 124 -5.42 -5.95 13.44
CA PHE A 124 -6.35 -6.85 14.10
C PHE A 124 -7.25 -7.43 13.03
N GLN A 125 -7.27 -8.75 12.92
CA GLN A 125 -8.19 -9.44 12.02
C GLN A 125 -8.95 -10.51 12.81
N VAL A 126 -10.27 -10.42 12.77
CA VAL A 126 -11.20 -11.35 13.40
C VAL A 126 -12.09 -11.92 12.30
N ILE A 127 -12.15 -13.24 12.21
CA ILE A 127 -13.00 -13.95 11.26
C ILE A 127 -13.99 -14.76 12.08
N ILE A 128 -15.26 -14.35 12.07
CA ILE A 128 -16.34 -15.08 12.71
C ILE A 128 -16.96 -16.01 11.66
N HIS A 129 -16.53 -17.27 11.63
CA HIS A 129 -17.12 -18.26 10.73
C HIS A 129 -18.42 -18.80 11.36
N ILE A 130 -19.58 -18.56 10.72
CA ILE A 130 -20.93 -18.88 11.26
C ILE A 130 -21.28 -20.39 11.16
N THR A 131 -20.37 -21.29 10.78
CA THR A 131 -20.62 -22.73 10.91
C THR A 131 -20.15 -23.25 12.27
N ARG A 132 -21.07 -23.36 13.23
CA ARG A 132 -20.94 -24.08 14.51
C ARG A 132 -19.68 -23.69 15.32
N GLN A 133 -19.83 -22.76 16.24
CA GLN A 133 -18.83 -22.58 17.29
C GLN A 133 -19.45 -22.77 18.66
N GLU A 134 -18.95 -23.79 19.35
CA GLU A 134 -18.99 -23.83 20.81
C GLU A 134 -18.59 -22.46 21.38
N PRO A 135 -19.24 -22.01 22.46
CA PRO A 135 -18.93 -20.74 23.09
C PRO A 135 -17.47 -20.76 23.60
N GLY A 136 -16.55 -20.09 22.93
CA GLY A 136 -15.23 -19.84 23.52
C GLY A 136 -13.99 -19.71 22.63
N LYS A 137 -14.08 -19.66 21.28
CA LYS A 137 -12.86 -19.59 20.46
C LYS A 137 -12.86 -18.56 19.33
N ALA A 138 -13.06 -17.28 19.65
CA ALA A 138 -12.74 -16.20 18.72
C ALA A 138 -11.20 -16.06 18.60
N GLY A 139 -10.59 -16.80 17.68
CA GLY A 139 -9.17 -16.69 17.37
C GLY A 139 -8.89 -15.46 16.51
N GLY A 140 -8.63 -14.31 17.13
CA GLY A 140 -8.10 -13.13 16.44
C GLY A 140 -6.58 -13.23 16.32
N CYS A 141 -6.03 -13.00 15.12
CA CYS A 141 -4.58 -12.83 14.95
C CYS A 141 -4.26 -11.35 15.10
N VAL A 142 -3.39 -11.01 16.06
CA VAL A 142 -2.88 -9.65 16.26
C VAL A 142 -1.45 -9.61 15.75
N CYS A 143 -1.22 -8.92 14.64
CA CYS A 143 0.12 -8.66 14.12
C CYS A 143 0.53 -7.25 14.53
N LEU A 144 1.47 -7.15 15.47
CA LEU A 144 2.13 -5.89 15.83
C LEU A 144 3.45 -5.80 15.09
N THR A 145 3.59 -4.82 14.20
CA THR A 145 4.87 -4.52 13.54
C THR A 145 5.30 -3.11 13.92
N SER A 146 6.39 -3.01 14.68
CA SER A 146 7.09 -1.75 14.94
C SER A 146 8.31 -1.68 14.02
N THR A 147 8.29 -0.79 13.04
CA THR A 147 9.43 -0.56 12.15
C THR A 147 10.05 0.80 12.45
N PRO A 148 11.35 0.88 12.80
CA PRO A 148 12.03 2.16 12.96
C PRO A 148 12.09 2.88 11.61
N CYS A 149 11.82 4.19 11.60
CA CYS A 149 11.76 5.03 10.38
C CYS A 149 13.08 5.09 9.59
N TYR A 150 14.19 4.57 10.14
CA TYR A 150 15.46 4.45 9.41
C TYR A 150 15.44 3.31 8.35
N ALA A 151 14.41 2.45 8.38
CA ALA A 151 14.30 1.27 7.52
C ALA A 151 13.47 1.48 6.24
N ASP A 152 13.15 2.73 5.88
CA ASP A 152 12.33 3.07 4.69
C ASP A 152 13.08 2.92 3.35
N SER A 153 14.13 2.09 3.27
CA SER A 153 14.82 1.83 1.99
C SER A 153 15.33 0.40 1.74
N SER A 154 15.14 -0.60 2.62
CA SER A 154 15.71 -1.93 2.32
C SER A 154 15.21 -3.18 3.06
N PHE A 155 14.14 -3.17 3.87
CA PHE A 155 13.73 -4.43 4.53
C PHE A 155 12.69 -5.23 3.74
N GLN A 156 13.11 -5.71 2.56
CA GLN A 156 12.50 -6.88 1.92
C GLN A 156 13.56 -7.99 1.76
N VAL A 157 13.36 -9.03 2.59
CA VAL A 157 13.80 -10.45 2.49
C VAL A 157 15.27 -10.81 2.75
N PRO A 158 15.50 -12.06 3.19
CA PRO A 158 16.14 -12.97 2.24
C PRO A 158 15.38 -14.30 2.10
N HIS A 159 15.04 -14.62 0.86
CA HIS A 159 14.79 -15.99 0.41
C HIS A 159 16.16 -16.69 0.37
N LEU A 160 16.40 -17.73 1.18
CA LEU A 160 17.27 -18.84 0.79
C LEU A 160 17.09 -20.06 1.72
N ALA A 161 16.37 -21.07 1.24
CA ALA A 161 16.76 -22.46 1.48
C ALA A 161 16.41 -23.27 0.22
N SER A 162 17.33 -23.16 -0.73
CA SER A 162 17.63 -24.16 -1.75
C SER A 162 17.51 -25.59 -1.17
N ARG A 163 16.61 -26.41 -1.70
CA ARG A 163 16.77 -27.87 -1.69
C ARG A 163 17.02 -28.33 -3.13
N ARG A 164 18.30 -28.52 -3.47
CA ARG A 164 18.75 -29.45 -4.51
C ARG A 164 19.36 -30.67 -3.83
N GLY A 165 18.96 -31.86 -4.30
CA GLY A 165 19.80 -33.04 -4.46
C GLY A 165 20.27 -33.78 -3.21
N VAL A 166 19.61 -34.91 -2.92
CA VAL A 166 20.21 -36.25 -3.02
C VAL A 166 19.24 -37.10 -3.82
#